data_AF-A0AAJ0F988-F1
#
_entry.id   AF-A0AAJ0F988-F1
#
_cell.length_a   1.000
_cell.length_b   1.000
_cell.length_c   1.000
_cell.angle_alpha   90.00
_cell.angle_beta   90.00
_cell.angle_gamma   90.00
#
_symmetry.space_group_name_H-M   'P 1'
#
loop_
_entity.id
_entity.type
_entity.pdbx_description
1 polymer ?
#
loop_
_entity_poly.entity_id
_entity_poly.type
_entity_poly.pdbx_seq_one_letter_code
_entity_poly.pdbx_strand_id
1 'polypeptide(L)'
;MAATMSRTPAIQLLTEEPIEPIAQLPDLSGWRLELVKELKKESSVFTLTFRLDGLIEELKANGCRTTAERMQQLVLPNPMGNEARLMWDSFHTIPREVLNSVVLNTVAYDKPTSYPVSFTGVYVMGIALAEHDGKFLNAIEMDVFIENLTGYIEGSRPFCEVANPAQIPNQFPQPVKDIDNIYGTYKGRVKTRCIPDASALENAQRFLEQFRKRKTLLEAKDPTRRERALQSPLYVGCSRVMDERVKAYDPSAKTSVFNNANRLYALTMSLLQYQGLQPRHSIVAAVRTWQPDQLGQAEMLVTALAGAYVFQGGFNCREAGGASDRPGAAIHTRHSYSSEKISK
;
A
#
# COMPACT_ATOMS: atom_id res chain seq x y z
N MET A 1 8.29 -31.19 1.21
CA MET A 1 8.99 -30.08 1.87
C MET A 1 9.70 -29.28 0.79
N ALA A 2 9.22 -28.10 0.43
CA ALA A 2 9.94 -27.23 -0.51
C ALA A 2 11.07 -26.54 0.25
N ALA A 3 12.32 -26.75 -0.18
CA ALA A 3 13.46 -26.03 0.35
C ALA A 3 13.21 -24.53 0.17
N THR A 4 13.17 -23.78 1.26
CA THR A 4 13.03 -22.33 1.21
C THR A 4 14.37 -21.79 0.76
N MET A 5 14.55 -21.57 -0.55
CA MET A 5 15.74 -20.89 -1.05
C MET A 5 15.82 -19.52 -0.37
N SER A 6 16.92 -19.26 0.33
CA SER A 6 17.21 -17.96 0.94
C SER A 6 17.23 -16.92 -0.18
N ARG A 7 16.27 -16.00 -0.17
CA ARG A 7 16.19 -14.92 -1.16
C ARG A 7 17.25 -13.88 -0.85
N THR A 8 17.88 -13.34 -1.87
CA THR A 8 18.73 -12.16 -1.74
C THR A 8 17.83 -10.95 -1.43
N PRO A 9 18.00 -10.27 -0.28
CA PRO A 9 17.28 -9.04 0.02
C PRO A 9 17.46 -8.00 -1.08
N ALA A 10 16.41 -7.25 -1.42
CA ALA A 10 16.45 -6.30 -2.52
C ALA A 10 17.56 -5.24 -2.39
N ILE A 11 17.86 -4.82 -1.16
CA ILE A 11 18.95 -3.87 -0.91
C ILE A 11 20.33 -4.41 -1.32
N GLN A 12 20.51 -5.74 -1.28
CA GLN A 12 21.74 -6.39 -1.71
C GLN A 12 21.82 -6.55 -3.23
N LEU A 13 20.72 -6.39 -3.97
CA LEU A 13 20.73 -6.40 -5.45
C LEU A 13 21.29 -5.11 -6.03
N LEU A 14 21.30 -4.04 -5.24
CA LEU A 14 21.92 -2.77 -5.59
C LEU A 14 23.42 -2.91 -5.32
N THR A 15 24.18 -3.62 -6.16
CA THR A 15 25.58 -3.96 -5.84
C THR A 15 26.61 -2.93 -6.33
N GLU A 16 26.24 -1.99 -7.19
CA GLU A 16 27.19 -1.12 -7.87
C GLU A 16 27.02 0.34 -7.44
N GLU A 17 28.15 1.03 -7.20
CA GLU A 17 28.16 2.50 -7.21
C GLU A 17 28.46 2.96 -8.65
N PRO A 18 27.66 3.88 -9.22
CA PRO A 18 26.52 4.55 -8.60
C PRO A 18 25.29 3.64 -8.48
N ILE A 19 24.53 3.78 -7.37
CA ILE A 19 23.22 3.12 -7.24
C ILE A 19 22.30 3.71 -8.30
N GLU A 20 21.83 2.88 -9.21
CA GLU A 20 20.93 3.26 -10.30
C GLU A 20 19.64 2.43 -10.31
N PRO A 21 18.55 2.97 -10.88
CA PRO A 21 17.33 2.20 -11.10
C PRO A 21 17.60 1.05 -12.08
N ILE A 22 17.24 -0.16 -11.65
CA ILE A 22 17.30 -1.40 -12.42
C ILE A 22 15.90 -1.83 -12.86
N ALA A 23 15.78 -2.73 -13.84
CA ALA A 23 14.48 -3.24 -14.31
C ALA A 23 13.61 -3.79 -13.15
N GLN A 24 14.23 -4.44 -12.17
CA GLN A 24 13.59 -4.97 -10.98
C GLN A 24 13.00 -3.88 -10.03
N LEU A 25 13.53 -2.65 -10.09
CA LEU A 25 13.15 -1.49 -9.27
C LEU A 25 13.03 -0.23 -10.15
N PRO A 26 12.10 -0.23 -11.12
CA PRO A 26 12.14 0.73 -12.23
C PRO A 26 11.78 2.16 -11.80
N ASP A 27 11.08 2.34 -10.68
CA ASP A 27 10.63 3.64 -10.19
C ASP A 27 11.56 4.28 -9.14
N LEU A 28 12.72 3.65 -8.85
CA LEU A 28 13.66 4.18 -7.87
C LEU A 28 14.30 5.48 -8.40
N SER A 29 13.84 6.63 -7.92
CA SER A 29 14.27 7.94 -8.43
C SER A 29 14.15 9.04 -7.37
N GLY A 30 14.68 10.23 -7.68
CA GLY A 30 14.54 11.43 -6.85
C GLY A 30 15.02 11.22 -5.41
N TRP A 31 14.23 11.72 -4.46
CA TRP A 31 14.54 11.61 -3.04
C TRP A 31 14.66 10.15 -2.57
N ARG A 32 13.78 9.24 -3.02
CA ARG A 32 13.86 7.83 -2.63
C ARG A 32 15.21 7.19 -2.98
N LEU A 33 15.78 7.52 -4.14
CA LEU A 33 17.12 7.04 -4.52
C LEU A 33 18.20 7.56 -3.57
N GLU A 34 18.14 8.83 -3.18
CA GLU A 34 19.07 9.40 -2.19
C GLU A 34 18.91 8.76 -0.82
N LEU A 35 17.68 8.45 -0.40
CA LEU A 35 17.44 7.73 0.86
C LEU A 35 18.07 6.33 0.84
N VAL A 36 17.95 5.61 -0.28
CA VAL A 36 18.58 4.30 -0.46
C VAL A 36 20.10 4.39 -0.40
N LYS A 37 20.71 5.41 -1.02
CA LYS A 37 22.16 5.67 -0.91
C LYS A 37 22.58 5.83 0.54
N GLU A 38 21.85 6.62 1.32
CA GLU A 38 22.15 6.82 2.74
C GLU A 38 21.93 5.56 3.58
N LEU A 39 20.89 4.76 3.28
CA LEU A 39 20.63 3.48 3.93
C LEU A 39 21.75 2.47 3.70
N LYS A 40 22.35 2.43 2.50
CA LYS A 40 23.47 1.53 2.18
C LYS A 40 24.78 1.92 2.85
N LYS A 41 24.99 3.20 3.17
CA LYS A 41 26.16 3.66 3.96
C LYS A 41 26.11 3.26 5.43
N GLU A 42 25.17 2.38 5.81
CA GLU A 42 24.88 2.01 7.20
C GLU A 42 24.59 3.22 8.10
N SER A 43 24.06 4.31 7.52
CA SER A 43 23.74 5.52 8.25
C SER A 43 22.79 5.20 9.41
N SER A 44 23.02 5.82 10.56
CA SER A 44 22.11 5.71 11.70
C SER A 44 20.70 6.20 11.31
N VAL A 45 19.65 5.66 11.92
CA VAL A 45 18.27 6.14 11.67
C VAL A 45 18.15 7.63 12.02
N PHE A 46 18.91 8.10 13.00
CA PHE A 46 19.03 9.51 13.34
C PHE A 46 19.55 10.36 12.17
N THR A 47 20.55 9.89 11.42
CA THR A 47 21.04 10.59 10.23
C THR A 47 19.97 10.70 9.14
N LEU A 48 19.12 9.68 9.01
CA LEU A 48 18.05 9.65 8.02
C LEU A 48 16.92 10.63 8.34
N THR A 49 16.73 11.02 9.61
CA THR A 49 15.66 11.96 9.99
C THR A 49 15.90 13.35 9.39
N PHE A 50 17.17 13.73 9.20
CA PHE A 50 17.56 14.97 8.54
C PHE A 50 17.21 15.03 7.06
N ARG A 51 16.69 13.93 6.49
CA ARG A 51 16.26 13.87 5.10
C ARG A 51 14.74 13.92 4.92
N LEU A 52 13.98 14.08 6.02
CA LEU A 52 12.53 14.18 5.96
C LEU A 52 12.06 15.46 5.24
N ASP A 53 12.90 16.48 5.14
CA ASP A 53 12.67 17.67 4.32
C ASP A 53 12.51 17.32 2.83
N GLY A 54 13.41 16.49 2.29
CA GLY A 54 13.32 15.98 0.92
C GLY A 54 12.02 15.21 0.66
N LEU A 55 11.54 14.47 1.66
CA LEU A 55 10.26 13.76 1.59
C LEU A 55 9.08 14.72 1.53
N ILE A 56 9.10 15.78 2.34
CA ILE A 56 8.08 16.83 2.35
C ILE A 56 8.01 17.52 0.97
N GLU A 57 9.16 17.87 0.40
CA GLU A 57 9.20 18.51 -0.92
C GLU A 57 8.74 17.57 -2.05
N GLU A 58 9.08 16.27 -1.98
CA GLU A 58 8.55 15.27 -2.90
C GLU A 58 7.01 15.18 -2.82
N LEU A 59 6.45 15.19 -1.60
CA LEU A 59 5.00 15.18 -1.42
C LEU A 59 4.34 16.44 -2.02
N LYS A 60 4.93 17.63 -1.82
CA LYS A 60 4.44 18.86 -2.45
C LYS A 60 4.46 18.77 -3.97
N ALA A 61 5.55 18.28 -4.54
CA ALA A 61 5.71 18.12 -5.98
C ALA A 61 4.71 17.14 -6.61
N ASN A 62 4.27 16.13 -5.84
CA ASN A 62 3.28 15.15 -6.28
C ASN A 62 1.83 15.49 -5.87
N GLY A 63 1.59 16.71 -5.37
CA GLY A 63 0.24 17.23 -5.10
C GLY A 63 -0.37 16.83 -3.74
N CYS A 64 0.39 16.22 -2.83
CA CYS A 64 -0.07 15.92 -1.46
C CYS A 64 0.23 17.06 -0.50
N ARG A 65 -0.25 18.26 -0.83
CA ARG A 65 0.06 19.49 -0.10
C ARG A 65 -0.35 19.41 1.37
N THR A 66 -1.56 18.95 1.69
CA THR A 66 -2.04 18.85 3.07
C THR A 66 -1.17 17.92 3.92
N THR A 67 -0.82 16.75 3.38
CA THR A 67 0.07 15.79 4.07
C THR A 67 1.45 16.40 4.25
N ALA A 68 2.00 17.03 3.20
CA ALA A 68 3.30 17.67 3.25
C ALA A 68 3.35 18.81 4.28
N GLU A 69 2.31 19.66 4.33
CA GLU A 69 2.18 20.75 5.31
C GLU A 69 2.08 20.23 6.74
N ARG A 70 1.30 19.17 6.97
CA ARG A 70 1.22 18.50 8.28
C ARG A 70 2.55 17.90 8.68
N MET A 71 3.24 17.20 7.78
CA MET A 71 4.59 16.69 8.05
C MET A 71 5.57 17.84 8.29
N GLN A 72 5.47 18.94 7.54
CA GLN A 72 6.31 20.12 7.72
C GLN A 72 6.13 20.73 9.11
N GLN A 73 4.89 20.83 9.59
CA GLN A 73 4.56 21.30 10.94
C GLN A 73 5.05 20.36 12.05
N LEU A 74 5.17 19.07 11.76
CA LEU A 74 5.67 18.08 12.73
C LEU A 74 7.20 17.97 12.72
N VAL A 75 7.86 18.19 11.58
CA VAL A 75 9.31 17.97 11.47
C VAL A 75 10.14 19.23 11.70
N LEU A 76 9.66 20.40 11.26
CA LEU A 76 10.47 21.63 11.18
C LEU A 76 10.34 22.65 12.34
N PRO A 77 9.19 22.89 13.00
CA PRO A 77 9.06 24.07 13.86
C PRO A 77 9.75 23.96 15.21
N ASN A 78 10.00 22.74 15.72
CA ASN A 78 10.78 22.50 16.94
C ASN A 78 10.99 20.99 17.08
N PRO A 79 12.16 20.41 16.76
CA PRO A 79 12.39 18.97 16.90
C PRO A 79 12.29 18.47 18.36
N MET A 80 12.22 19.37 19.35
CA MET A 80 12.00 19.06 20.76
C MET A 80 10.53 19.25 21.22
N GLY A 81 9.62 19.65 20.33
CA GLY A 81 8.19 19.71 20.63
C GLY A 81 7.59 18.30 20.76
N ASN A 82 6.60 18.12 21.64
CA ASN A 82 5.99 16.80 21.90
C ASN A 82 5.47 16.11 20.63
N GLU A 83 4.88 16.86 19.69
CA GLU A 83 4.36 16.28 18.44
C GLU A 83 5.47 15.89 17.46
N ALA A 84 6.51 16.71 17.31
CA ALA A 84 7.67 16.38 16.49
C ALA A 84 8.34 15.09 16.97
N ARG A 85 8.44 14.96 18.30
CA ARG A 85 8.99 13.79 18.96
C ARG A 85 8.24 12.51 18.63
N LEU A 86 6.91 12.55 18.47
CA LEU A 86 6.13 11.35 18.14
C LEU A 86 6.46 10.79 16.75
N MET A 87 6.61 11.65 15.74
CA MET A 87 7.02 11.20 14.40
C MET A 87 8.46 10.68 14.40
N TRP A 88 9.37 11.36 15.12
CA TRP A 88 10.76 10.94 15.25
C TRP A 88 10.87 9.60 15.96
N ASP A 89 10.21 9.44 17.10
CA ASP A 89 10.16 8.19 17.86
C ASP A 89 9.63 7.06 16.96
N SER A 90 8.55 7.32 16.22
CA SER A 90 7.98 6.35 15.27
C SER A 90 8.99 5.91 14.22
N PHE A 91 9.76 6.84 13.64
CA PHE A 91 10.79 6.52 12.65
C PHE A 91 11.90 5.65 13.22
N HIS A 92 12.37 5.96 14.43
CA HIS A 92 13.43 5.20 15.11
C HIS A 92 12.97 3.82 15.59
N THR A 93 11.67 3.58 15.68
CA THR A 93 11.13 2.25 15.97
C THR A 93 10.93 1.36 14.74
N ILE A 94 11.14 1.83 13.51
CA ILE A 94 11.02 0.95 12.34
C ILE A 94 12.20 -0.04 12.34
N PRO A 95 11.97 -1.37 12.34
CA PRO A 95 13.06 -2.34 12.21
C PRO A 95 13.84 -2.09 10.92
N ARG A 96 15.18 -2.15 10.95
CA ARG A 96 16.03 -1.76 9.81
C ARG A 96 15.69 -2.51 8.53
N GLU A 97 15.42 -3.82 8.62
CA GLU A 97 14.98 -4.62 7.46
C GLU A 97 13.67 -4.10 6.87
N VAL A 98 12.70 -3.79 7.73
CA VAL A 98 11.41 -3.24 7.29
C VAL A 98 11.61 -1.87 6.65
N LEU A 99 12.43 -1.00 7.25
CA LEU A 99 12.72 0.32 6.69
C LEU A 99 13.34 0.21 5.29
N ASN A 100 14.32 -0.67 5.12
CA ASN A 100 14.95 -0.93 3.82
C ASN A 100 13.90 -1.37 2.79
N SER A 101 13.07 -2.37 3.12
CA SER A 101 12.05 -2.88 2.22
C SER A 101 10.92 -1.89 1.95
N VAL A 102 10.56 -1.04 2.91
CA VAL A 102 9.56 0.02 2.73
C VAL A 102 10.08 1.08 1.77
N VAL A 103 11.31 1.57 1.98
CA VAL A 103 11.91 2.59 1.12
C VAL A 103 12.15 2.07 -0.30
N LEU A 104 12.55 0.81 -0.45
CA LEU A 104 12.75 0.19 -1.76
C LEU A 104 11.45 -0.24 -2.45
N ASN A 105 10.32 -0.17 -1.76
CA ASN A 105 9.07 -0.77 -2.20
C ASN A 105 9.22 -2.26 -2.52
N THR A 106 9.72 -3.08 -1.59
CA THR A 106 9.98 -4.52 -1.78
C THR A 106 9.47 -5.41 -0.65
N VAL A 107 8.58 -4.87 0.20
CA VAL A 107 8.06 -5.54 1.41
C VAL A 107 7.51 -6.95 1.18
N ALA A 108 6.84 -7.22 0.05
CA ALA A 108 6.24 -8.53 -0.23
C ALA A 108 7.26 -9.51 -0.81
N TYR A 109 8.26 -9.02 -1.54
CA TYR A 109 9.39 -9.79 -2.03
C TYR A 109 10.34 -10.20 -0.91
N ASP A 110 10.80 -9.22 -0.12
CA ASP A 110 11.81 -9.38 0.93
C ASP A 110 11.28 -10.16 2.13
N LYS A 111 10.01 -9.94 2.50
CA LYS A 111 9.39 -10.49 3.72
C LYS A 111 10.25 -10.21 4.97
N PRO A 112 10.54 -8.93 5.26
CA PRO A 112 11.44 -8.56 6.34
C PRO A 112 10.92 -9.06 7.70
N THR A 113 11.83 -9.33 8.62
CA THR A 113 11.47 -9.63 10.00
C THR A 113 10.81 -8.39 10.60
N SER A 114 9.59 -8.55 11.10
CA SER A 114 8.77 -7.44 11.57
C SER A 114 8.12 -7.74 12.90
N TYR A 115 7.46 -6.74 13.48
CA TYR A 115 6.77 -6.91 14.73
C TYR A 115 5.55 -7.87 14.58
N PRO A 116 5.12 -8.57 15.66
CA PRO A 116 3.96 -9.47 15.61
C PRO A 116 2.65 -8.72 15.38
N VAL A 117 1.72 -9.15 14.52
CA VAL A 117 0.48 -8.40 14.19
C VAL A 117 -0.55 -8.20 15.34
N SER A 118 -0.20 -8.49 16.60
CA SER A 118 -1.10 -8.40 17.77
C SER A 118 -1.11 -7.04 18.48
N PHE A 119 -0.57 -5.98 17.87
CA PHE A 119 -0.48 -4.65 18.49
C PHE A 119 -1.15 -3.54 17.66
N THR A 120 -1.37 -2.40 18.30
CA THR A 120 -1.77 -1.13 17.66
C THR A 120 -0.61 -0.48 16.94
N GLY A 121 -0.76 -0.23 15.64
CA GLY A 121 0.30 0.35 14.85
C GLY A 121 0.01 0.41 13.36
N VAL A 122 1.08 0.59 12.60
CA VAL A 122 1.06 0.80 11.16
C VAL A 122 1.58 -0.45 10.46
N TYR A 123 0.91 -0.83 9.38
CA TYR A 123 1.29 -1.95 8.55
C TYR A 123 1.44 -1.51 7.09
N VAL A 124 2.30 -2.24 6.38
CA VAL A 124 2.50 -2.10 4.94
C VAL A 124 2.06 -3.37 4.26
N MET A 125 1.31 -3.22 3.18
CA MET A 125 0.84 -4.32 2.36
C MET A 125 1.38 -4.24 0.94
N GLY A 126 1.70 -5.40 0.39
CA GLY A 126 1.98 -5.57 -1.03
C GLY A 126 1.28 -6.80 -1.59
N ILE A 127 1.47 -7.01 -2.89
CA ILE A 127 0.99 -8.17 -3.64
C ILE A 127 2.21 -8.89 -4.20
N ALA A 128 2.29 -10.18 -3.92
CA ALA A 128 3.32 -11.08 -4.39
C ALA A 128 2.67 -12.17 -5.26
N LEU A 129 3.30 -12.55 -6.38
CA LEU A 129 2.79 -13.66 -7.20
C LEU A 129 3.42 -14.97 -6.75
N ALA A 130 2.58 -15.97 -6.45
CA ALA A 130 3.02 -17.25 -5.91
C ALA A 130 4.01 -17.98 -6.83
N GLU A 131 3.75 -17.93 -8.13
CA GLU A 131 4.46 -18.69 -9.17
C GLU A 131 5.79 -18.06 -9.58
N HIS A 132 6.12 -16.88 -9.05
CA HIS A 132 7.26 -16.08 -9.48
C HIS A 132 8.12 -15.61 -8.30
N ASP A 133 8.26 -16.47 -7.29
CA ASP A 133 9.04 -16.17 -6.09
C ASP A 133 8.65 -14.84 -5.44
N GLY A 134 7.37 -14.51 -5.51
CA GLY A 134 6.81 -13.28 -4.95
C GLY A 134 7.17 -12.00 -5.70
N LYS A 135 7.92 -12.08 -6.82
CA LYS A 135 8.05 -10.95 -7.74
C LYS A 135 6.69 -10.59 -8.34
N PHE A 136 6.57 -9.35 -8.78
CA PHE A 136 5.38 -8.82 -9.44
C PHE A 136 5.49 -8.95 -10.96
N LEU A 137 4.64 -8.25 -11.72
CA LEU A 137 4.53 -8.37 -13.17
C LEU A 137 5.80 -7.98 -13.92
N ASN A 138 6.05 -8.64 -15.05
CA ASN A 138 6.94 -8.14 -16.10
C ASN A 138 6.17 -7.24 -17.08
N ALA A 139 6.84 -6.69 -18.10
CA ALA A 139 6.21 -5.75 -19.02
C ALA A 139 5.11 -6.38 -19.90
N ILE A 140 5.25 -7.66 -20.27
CA ILE A 140 4.25 -8.39 -21.07
C ILE A 140 2.97 -8.57 -20.27
N GLU A 141 3.09 -9.02 -19.02
CA GLU A 141 1.91 -9.19 -18.17
C GLU A 141 1.29 -7.87 -17.75
N MET A 142 2.10 -6.81 -17.65
CA MET A 142 1.62 -5.46 -17.39
C MET A 142 0.71 -4.96 -18.52
N ASP A 143 0.94 -5.35 -19.77
CA ASP A 143 0.04 -5.00 -20.88
C ASP A 143 -1.36 -5.55 -20.67
N VAL A 144 -1.44 -6.85 -20.39
CA VAL A 144 -2.72 -7.53 -20.15
C VAL A 144 -3.41 -6.94 -18.91
N PHE A 145 -2.65 -6.61 -17.87
CA PHE A 145 -3.18 -5.94 -16.69
C PHE A 145 -3.74 -4.55 -17.02
N ILE A 146 -2.99 -3.73 -17.78
CA ILE A 146 -3.39 -2.38 -18.20
C ILE A 146 -4.63 -2.43 -19.09
N GLU A 147 -4.71 -3.40 -20.01
CA GLU A 147 -5.86 -3.61 -20.87
C GLU A 147 -7.11 -3.95 -20.05
N ASN A 148 -7.02 -4.93 -19.14
CA ASN A 148 -8.13 -5.32 -18.28
C ASN A 148 -8.55 -4.18 -17.33
N LEU A 149 -7.59 -3.43 -16.77
CA LEU A 149 -7.88 -2.25 -15.94
C LEU A 149 -8.59 -1.16 -16.75
N THR A 150 -8.14 -0.90 -17.98
CA THR A 150 -8.78 0.06 -18.90
C THR A 150 -10.22 -0.37 -19.20
N GLY A 151 -10.43 -1.65 -19.57
CA GLY A 151 -11.76 -2.20 -19.83
C GLY A 151 -12.69 -2.12 -18.61
N TYR A 152 -12.17 -2.37 -17.40
CA TYR A 152 -12.93 -2.25 -16.17
C TYR A 152 -13.32 -0.80 -15.86
N ILE A 153 -12.41 0.16 -16.06
CA ILE A 153 -12.65 1.60 -15.90
C ILE A 153 -13.75 2.06 -16.86
N GLU A 154 -13.61 1.76 -18.16
CA GLU A 154 -14.59 2.17 -19.16
C GLU A 154 -15.95 1.48 -18.97
N GLY A 155 -15.96 0.21 -18.57
CA GLY A 155 -17.19 -0.50 -18.23
C GLY A 155 -17.88 0.01 -16.95
N SER A 156 -17.13 0.64 -16.04
CA SER A 156 -17.66 1.25 -14.80
C SER A 156 -18.15 2.68 -15.00
N ARG A 157 -17.63 3.40 -16.00
CA ARG A 157 -17.89 4.83 -16.22
C ARG A 157 -19.37 5.21 -16.29
N PRO A 158 -20.24 4.51 -17.05
CA PRO A 158 -21.67 4.85 -17.14
C PRO A 158 -22.41 4.76 -15.80
N PHE A 159 -21.85 4.07 -14.81
CA PHE A 159 -22.44 3.90 -13.48
C PHE A 159 -21.94 4.94 -12.47
N CYS A 160 -20.90 5.70 -12.84
CA CYS A 160 -20.26 6.69 -11.96
C CYS A 160 -20.61 8.14 -12.33
N GLU A 161 -20.84 8.41 -13.61
CA GLU A 161 -20.94 9.77 -14.16
C GLU A 161 -22.38 10.20 -14.49
N VAL A 162 -23.36 9.29 -14.43
CA VAL A 162 -24.73 9.58 -14.86
C VAL A 162 -25.52 10.33 -13.78
N ALA A 163 -25.96 11.55 -14.10
CA ALA A 163 -26.82 12.37 -13.23
C ALA A 163 -28.27 11.87 -13.14
N ASN A 164 -28.77 11.19 -14.19
CA ASN A 164 -30.13 10.65 -14.24
C ASN A 164 -30.12 9.11 -14.14
N PRO A 165 -30.54 8.51 -13.02
CA PRO A 165 -30.56 7.06 -12.83
C PRO A 165 -31.28 6.26 -13.93
N ALA A 166 -32.22 6.86 -14.65
CA ALA A 166 -32.93 6.20 -15.77
C ALA A 166 -32.04 5.90 -16.99
N GLN A 167 -30.85 6.52 -17.08
CA GLN A 167 -29.89 6.31 -18.17
C GLN A 167 -28.79 5.28 -17.79
N ILE A 168 -28.78 4.81 -16.55
CA ILE A 168 -27.80 3.80 -16.11
C ILE A 168 -28.15 2.48 -16.80
N PRO A 169 -27.20 1.80 -17.47
CA PRO A 169 -27.45 0.50 -18.07
C PRO A 169 -27.99 -0.50 -17.04
N ASN A 170 -28.92 -1.36 -17.46
CA ASN A 170 -29.54 -2.36 -16.57
C ASN A 170 -28.57 -3.45 -16.09
N GLN A 171 -27.36 -3.51 -16.67
CA GLN A 171 -26.34 -4.48 -16.31
C GLN A 171 -24.93 -4.00 -16.66
N PHE A 172 -23.96 -4.39 -15.85
CA PHE A 172 -22.54 -4.24 -16.19
C PHE A 172 -22.15 -5.11 -17.40
N PRO A 173 -21.14 -4.71 -18.18
CA PRO A 173 -20.47 -5.59 -19.13
C PRO A 173 -19.98 -6.87 -18.44
N GLN A 174 -19.99 -7.99 -19.15
CA GLN A 174 -19.63 -9.29 -18.59
C GLN A 174 -18.22 -9.32 -17.95
N PRO A 175 -17.16 -8.76 -18.57
CA PRO A 175 -15.83 -8.72 -17.94
C PRO A 175 -15.80 -7.98 -16.60
N VAL A 176 -16.57 -6.89 -16.46
CA VAL A 176 -16.69 -6.15 -15.19
C VAL A 176 -17.36 -7.03 -14.13
N LYS A 177 -18.43 -7.75 -14.50
CA LYS A 177 -19.09 -8.70 -13.59
C LYS A 177 -18.14 -9.82 -13.16
N ASP A 178 -17.36 -10.36 -14.09
CA ASP A 178 -16.44 -11.48 -13.81
C ASP A 178 -15.35 -11.03 -12.82
N ILE A 179 -14.76 -9.86 -13.04
CA ILE A 179 -13.78 -9.26 -12.13
C ILE A 179 -14.40 -8.98 -10.75
N ASP A 180 -15.61 -8.40 -10.68
CA ASP A 180 -16.29 -8.10 -9.41
C ASP A 180 -16.66 -9.35 -8.61
N ASN A 181 -16.86 -10.49 -9.28
CA ASN A 181 -17.30 -11.74 -8.69
C ASN A 181 -16.17 -12.74 -8.41
N ILE A 182 -14.93 -12.41 -8.78
CA ILE A 182 -13.81 -13.37 -8.76
C ILE A 182 -13.47 -13.89 -7.36
N TYR A 183 -13.69 -13.06 -6.34
CA TYR A 183 -13.53 -13.42 -4.92
C TYR A 183 -14.87 -13.49 -4.18
N GLY A 184 -15.90 -13.97 -4.87
CA GLY A 184 -17.23 -14.18 -4.33
C GLY A 184 -18.26 -13.22 -4.90
N THR A 185 -19.53 -13.58 -4.74
CA THR A 185 -20.65 -12.87 -5.39
C THR A 185 -20.81 -11.43 -4.89
N TYR A 186 -20.70 -10.48 -5.81
CA TYR A 186 -21.09 -9.09 -5.62
C TYR A 186 -22.52 -8.87 -6.09
N LYS A 187 -23.38 -8.39 -5.19
CA LYS A 187 -24.80 -8.13 -5.49
C LYS A 187 -25.09 -6.67 -5.89
N GLY A 188 -24.06 -5.86 -6.10
CA GLY A 188 -24.25 -4.49 -6.56
C GLY A 188 -24.96 -4.48 -7.92
N ARG A 189 -26.02 -3.69 -8.04
CA ARG A 189 -26.80 -3.57 -9.30
C ARG A 189 -26.51 -2.27 -10.05
N VAL A 190 -26.07 -1.24 -9.34
CA VAL A 190 -25.96 0.14 -9.85
C VAL A 190 -24.55 0.72 -9.72
N LYS A 191 -23.65 0.02 -9.03
CA LYS A 191 -22.26 0.44 -8.78
C LYS A 191 -21.35 -0.77 -8.83
N THR A 192 -20.20 -0.66 -9.48
CA THR A 192 -19.18 -1.73 -9.46
C THR A 192 -18.54 -1.81 -8.07
N ARG A 193 -17.92 -2.94 -7.75
CA ARG A 193 -17.34 -3.18 -6.42
C ARG A 193 -16.23 -2.19 -6.11
N CYS A 194 -15.34 -1.95 -7.08
CA CYS A 194 -14.12 -1.18 -6.86
C CYS A 194 -14.20 0.27 -7.34
N ILE A 195 -15.11 0.60 -8.27
CA ILE A 195 -15.31 1.95 -8.80
C ILE A 195 -16.80 2.35 -8.67
N PRO A 196 -17.28 2.66 -7.45
CA PRO A 196 -18.71 2.90 -7.22
C PRO A 196 -19.17 4.36 -7.40
N ASP A 197 -18.25 5.28 -7.67
CA ASP A 197 -18.51 6.72 -7.74
C ASP A 197 -17.43 7.45 -8.57
N ALA A 198 -17.71 8.71 -8.94
CA ALA A 198 -16.81 9.53 -9.76
C ALA A 198 -15.42 9.76 -9.14
N SER A 199 -15.33 9.86 -7.81
CA SER A 199 -14.04 9.99 -7.12
C SER A 199 -13.21 8.72 -7.20
N ALA A 200 -13.85 7.54 -7.06
CA ALA A 200 -13.19 6.27 -7.28
C ALA A 200 -12.73 6.09 -8.73
N LEU A 201 -13.51 6.60 -9.70
CA LEU A 201 -13.17 6.57 -11.11
C LEU A 201 -11.91 7.40 -11.39
N GLU A 202 -11.85 8.62 -10.88
CA GLU A 202 -10.67 9.48 -11.02
C GLU A 202 -9.42 8.83 -10.40
N ASN A 203 -9.55 8.23 -9.22
CA ASN A 203 -8.45 7.50 -8.58
C ASN A 203 -7.99 6.30 -9.42
N ALA A 204 -8.92 5.54 -10.02
CA ALA A 204 -8.59 4.41 -10.89
C ALA A 204 -7.89 4.85 -12.17
N GLN A 205 -8.26 6.01 -12.75
CA GLN A 205 -7.58 6.58 -13.91
C GLN A 205 -6.14 7.01 -13.58
N ARG A 206 -5.94 7.72 -12.46
CA ARG A 206 -4.59 8.06 -11.98
C ARG A 206 -3.75 6.80 -11.77
N PHE A 207 -4.35 5.77 -11.21
CA PHE A 207 -3.70 4.49 -10.96
C PHE A 207 -3.32 3.75 -12.26
N LEU A 208 -4.16 3.79 -13.29
CA LEU A 208 -3.86 3.30 -14.63
C LEU A 208 -2.63 3.99 -15.23
N GLU A 209 -2.53 5.32 -15.11
CA GLU A 209 -1.36 6.07 -15.59
C GLU A 209 -0.07 5.67 -14.87
N GLN A 210 -0.12 5.36 -13.58
CA GLN A 210 1.05 4.88 -12.85
C GLN A 210 1.53 3.52 -13.35
N PHE A 211 0.61 2.60 -13.69
CA PHE A 211 1.00 1.32 -14.29
C PHE A 211 1.59 1.48 -15.69
N ARG A 212 1.06 2.40 -16.50
CA ARG A 212 1.65 2.75 -17.80
C ARG A 212 3.06 3.28 -17.64
N LYS A 213 3.27 4.23 -16.72
CA LYS A 213 4.59 4.77 -16.40
C LYS A 213 5.57 3.66 -15.95
N ARG A 214 5.15 2.82 -15.00
CA ARG A 214 5.97 1.71 -14.50
C ARG A 214 6.34 0.73 -15.61
N LYS A 215 5.41 0.40 -16.50
CA LYS A 215 5.67 -0.42 -17.69
C LYS A 215 6.75 0.20 -18.56
N THR A 216 6.62 1.48 -18.90
CA THR A 216 7.60 2.20 -19.73
C THR A 216 8.99 2.19 -19.10
N LEU A 217 9.09 2.41 -17.78
CA LEU A 217 10.36 2.36 -17.06
C LEU A 217 10.97 0.95 -17.04
N LEU A 218 10.15 -0.08 -16.90
CA LEU A 218 10.58 -1.47 -16.98
C LEU A 218 11.15 -1.81 -18.37
N GLU A 219 10.44 -1.44 -19.45
CA GLU A 219 10.87 -1.68 -20.83
C GLU A 219 12.14 -0.92 -21.20
N ALA A 220 12.31 0.29 -20.66
CA ALA A 220 13.53 1.08 -20.86
C ALA A 220 14.77 0.41 -20.26
N LYS A 221 14.60 -0.40 -19.20
CA LYS A 221 15.68 -1.10 -18.50
C LYS A 221 15.83 -2.57 -18.92
N ASP A 222 14.77 -3.19 -19.42
CA ASP A 222 14.78 -4.54 -19.98
C ASP A 222 14.05 -4.60 -21.32
N PRO A 223 14.78 -4.43 -22.45
CA PRO A 223 14.22 -4.57 -23.79
C PRO A 223 13.65 -5.97 -24.09
N THR A 224 14.05 -7.01 -23.33
CA THR A 224 13.51 -8.36 -23.53
C THR A 224 12.10 -8.51 -22.95
N ARG A 225 11.68 -7.59 -22.08
CA ARG A 225 10.36 -7.52 -21.43
C ARG A 225 10.07 -8.73 -20.51
N ARG A 226 11.11 -9.44 -20.09
CA ARG A 226 11.02 -10.69 -19.31
C ARG A 226 11.31 -10.49 -17.83
N GLU A 227 12.13 -9.50 -17.50
CA GLU A 227 12.46 -9.18 -16.11
C GLU A 227 11.20 -8.70 -15.37
N ARG A 228 11.05 -9.19 -14.14
CA ARG A 228 9.92 -8.89 -13.29
C ARG A 228 10.28 -7.77 -12.32
N ALA A 229 9.36 -6.84 -12.11
CA ALA A 229 9.44 -5.94 -10.98
C ALA A 229 9.43 -6.75 -9.68
N LEU A 230 10.22 -6.35 -8.69
CA LEU A 230 10.25 -7.07 -7.41
C LEU A 230 8.93 -6.94 -6.65
N GLN A 231 8.16 -5.88 -6.87
CA GLN A 231 6.98 -5.57 -6.06
C GLN A 231 5.87 -4.88 -6.85
N SER A 232 4.65 -5.10 -6.40
CA SER A 232 3.46 -4.29 -6.70
C SER A 232 3.56 -2.85 -6.13
N PRO A 233 2.60 -1.97 -6.43
CA PRO A 233 2.29 -0.84 -5.56
C PRO A 233 2.15 -1.26 -4.09
N LEU A 234 2.45 -0.35 -3.15
CA LEU A 234 2.24 -0.57 -1.72
C LEU A 234 0.98 0.11 -1.22
N TYR A 235 0.37 -0.49 -0.20
CA TYR A 235 -0.69 0.12 0.60
C TYR A 235 -0.18 0.24 2.04
N VAL A 236 -0.40 1.39 2.65
CA VAL A 236 -0.11 1.60 4.08
C VAL A 236 -1.42 1.86 4.80
N GLY A 237 -1.60 1.20 5.95
CA GLY A 237 -2.74 1.44 6.81
C GLY A 237 -2.34 1.35 8.27
N CYS A 238 -3.21 1.86 9.13
CA CYS A 238 -3.09 1.70 10.56
C CYS A 238 -4.23 0.86 11.13
N SER A 239 -3.99 0.21 12.26
CA SER A 239 -5.03 -0.49 13.01
C SER A 239 -4.71 -0.50 14.49
N ARG A 240 -5.76 -0.50 15.32
CA ARG A 240 -5.65 -0.80 16.75
C ARG A 240 -5.54 -2.30 17.02
N VAL A 241 -6.08 -3.10 16.11
CA VAL A 241 -6.17 -4.57 16.16
C VAL A 241 -5.77 -5.10 14.79
N MET A 242 -4.48 -5.30 14.58
CA MET A 242 -3.92 -5.55 13.24
C MET A 242 -4.19 -6.98 12.75
N ASP A 243 -4.33 -7.96 13.63
CA ASP A 243 -4.69 -9.34 13.28
C ASP A 243 -6.09 -9.46 12.65
N GLU A 244 -7.08 -8.73 13.17
CA GLU A 244 -8.40 -8.60 12.56
C GLU A 244 -8.29 -7.98 11.16
N ARG A 245 -7.43 -6.98 11.01
CA ARG A 245 -7.22 -6.31 9.74
C ARG A 245 -6.57 -7.25 8.72
N VAL A 246 -5.58 -8.05 9.11
CA VAL A 246 -4.94 -9.07 8.26
C VAL A 246 -5.98 -10.07 7.74
N LYS A 247 -6.85 -10.57 8.63
CA LYS A 247 -7.95 -11.48 8.24
C LYS A 247 -8.90 -10.85 7.23
N ALA A 248 -9.14 -9.54 7.35
CA ALA A 248 -10.00 -8.81 6.40
C ALA A 248 -9.41 -8.72 4.99
N TYR A 249 -8.11 -8.99 4.79
CA TYR A 249 -7.48 -9.01 3.46
C TYR A 249 -7.22 -10.43 2.94
N ASP A 250 -7.59 -11.49 3.67
CA ASP A 250 -7.41 -12.88 3.25
C ASP A 250 -8.43 -13.30 2.18
N PRO A 251 -8.01 -13.53 0.91
CA PRO A 251 -8.91 -13.93 -0.18
C PRO A 251 -9.66 -15.23 0.10
N SER A 252 -9.15 -16.08 0.99
CA SER A 252 -9.78 -17.36 1.35
C SER A 252 -10.95 -17.21 2.32
N ALA A 253 -11.08 -16.07 3.00
CA ALA A 253 -12.18 -15.76 3.88
C ALA A 253 -13.44 -15.41 3.05
N LYS A 254 -14.12 -16.45 2.55
CA LYS A 254 -15.24 -16.50 1.58
C LYS A 254 -16.40 -15.51 1.71
N THR A 255 -16.41 -14.52 2.61
CA THR A 255 -17.57 -13.64 2.84
C THR A 255 -17.31 -12.14 3.07
N SER A 256 -16.09 -11.60 3.09
CA SER A 256 -15.96 -10.13 3.33
C SER A 256 -14.69 -9.41 2.85
N VAL A 257 -13.74 -10.12 2.25
CA VAL A 257 -12.36 -9.65 2.01
C VAL A 257 -12.28 -8.27 1.35
N PHE A 258 -13.16 -8.01 0.37
CA PHE A 258 -13.10 -6.79 -0.42
C PHE A 258 -14.13 -5.73 -0.05
N ASN A 259 -14.97 -5.97 0.97
CA ASN A 259 -15.91 -4.94 1.42
C ASN A 259 -15.21 -3.84 2.22
N ASN A 260 -14.14 -4.18 2.94
CA ASN A 260 -13.40 -3.26 3.81
C ASN A 260 -11.95 -3.01 3.37
N ALA A 261 -11.50 -3.68 2.30
CA ALA A 261 -10.20 -3.46 1.70
C ALA A 261 -10.13 -2.12 0.97
N ASN A 262 -8.91 -1.63 0.75
CA ASN A 262 -8.67 -0.54 -0.18
C ASN A 262 -9.16 -0.97 -1.58
N ARG A 263 -9.94 -0.11 -2.25
CA ARG A 263 -10.59 -0.43 -3.53
C ARG A 263 -9.60 -0.69 -4.66
N LEU A 264 -8.50 0.07 -4.76
CA LEU A 264 -7.49 -0.14 -5.80
C LEU A 264 -6.71 -1.43 -5.54
N TYR A 265 -6.38 -1.72 -4.27
CA TYR A 265 -5.79 -2.99 -3.88
C TYR A 265 -6.70 -4.18 -4.27
N ALA A 266 -7.99 -4.07 -3.93
CA ALA A 266 -9.01 -5.06 -4.26
C ALA A 266 -9.13 -5.31 -5.78
N LEU A 267 -9.15 -4.22 -6.55
CA LEU A 267 -9.21 -4.25 -7.99
C LEU A 267 -7.96 -4.92 -8.58
N THR A 268 -6.76 -4.58 -8.11
CA THR A 268 -5.52 -5.21 -8.58
C THR A 268 -5.50 -6.71 -8.31
N MET A 269 -5.87 -7.14 -7.08
CA MET A 269 -5.98 -8.58 -6.78
C MET A 269 -6.95 -9.27 -7.74
N SER A 270 -8.12 -8.67 -7.99
CA SER A 270 -9.15 -9.24 -8.85
C SER A 270 -8.72 -9.33 -10.32
N LEU A 271 -8.05 -8.29 -10.83
CA LEU A 271 -7.51 -8.26 -12.19
C LEU A 271 -6.40 -9.30 -12.40
N LEU A 272 -5.49 -9.44 -11.44
CA LEU A 272 -4.44 -10.46 -11.49
C LEU A 272 -5.02 -11.87 -11.54
N GLN A 273 -6.02 -12.14 -10.70
CA GLN A 273 -6.72 -13.42 -10.69
C GLN A 273 -7.50 -13.65 -11.99
N TYR A 274 -8.11 -12.60 -12.55
CA TYR A 274 -8.84 -12.66 -13.83
C TYR A 274 -7.90 -12.97 -15.00
N GLN A 275 -6.65 -12.50 -14.95
CA GLN A 275 -5.57 -12.85 -15.87
C GLN A 275 -5.03 -14.29 -15.66
N GLY A 276 -5.54 -15.02 -14.66
CA GLY A 276 -5.12 -16.39 -14.36
C GLY A 276 -3.89 -16.48 -13.44
N LEU A 277 -3.40 -15.36 -12.91
CA LEU A 277 -2.29 -15.33 -11.96
C LEU A 277 -2.78 -15.68 -10.55
N GLN A 278 -1.84 -16.03 -9.66
CA GLN A 278 -2.12 -16.41 -8.27
C GLN A 278 -1.57 -15.36 -7.29
N PRO A 279 -2.23 -14.21 -7.14
CA PRO A 279 -1.78 -13.15 -6.26
C PRO A 279 -1.96 -13.55 -4.79
N ARG A 280 -0.97 -13.21 -3.96
CA ARG A 280 -0.99 -13.37 -2.51
C ARG A 280 -0.75 -12.01 -1.88
N HIS A 281 -1.50 -11.71 -0.82
CA HIS A 281 -1.17 -10.57 0.00
C HIS A 281 0.12 -10.84 0.79
N SER A 282 0.86 -9.78 1.09
CA SER A 282 1.88 -9.78 2.14
C SER A 282 1.62 -8.59 3.03
N ILE A 283 1.61 -8.81 4.35
CA ILE A 283 1.37 -7.77 5.34
C ILE A 283 2.53 -7.79 6.33
N VAL A 284 3.14 -6.63 6.54
CA VAL A 284 4.29 -6.45 7.41
C VAL A 284 3.97 -5.33 8.39
N ALA A 285 4.15 -5.59 9.69
CA ALA A 285 3.90 -4.60 10.72
C ALA A 285 5.12 -3.68 10.85
N ALA A 286 4.98 -2.43 10.43
CA ALA A 286 6.12 -1.53 10.25
C ALA A 286 6.47 -0.72 11.50
N VAL A 287 5.45 -0.20 12.19
CA VAL A 287 5.62 0.62 13.40
C VAL A 287 4.63 0.15 14.44
N ARG A 288 5.12 -0.09 15.66
CA ARG A 288 4.28 -0.23 16.83
C ARG A 288 4.12 1.11 17.52
N THR A 289 2.89 1.46 17.87
CA THR A 289 2.60 2.72 18.56
C THR A 289 2.22 2.46 20.00
N TRP A 290 2.65 3.36 20.88
CA TRP A 290 2.58 3.20 22.33
C TRP A 290 1.95 4.41 23.02
N GLN A 291 2.00 5.56 22.35
CA GLN A 291 1.53 6.83 22.89
C GLN A 291 0.24 7.26 22.19
N PRO A 292 -0.64 8.02 22.88
CA PRO A 292 -1.75 8.68 22.23
C PRO A 292 -1.27 9.61 21.11
N ASP A 293 -2.06 9.66 20.05
CA ASP A 293 -1.91 10.48 18.84
C ASP A 293 -0.68 10.12 17.98
N GLN A 294 0.04 9.06 18.34
CA GLN A 294 1.17 8.54 17.58
C GLN A 294 0.73 7.81 16.30
N LEU A 295 -0.43 7.14 16.32
CA LEU A 295 -0.87 6.28 15.21
C LEU A 295 -1.04 7.02 13.89
N GLY A 296 -1.69 8.19 13.93
CA GLY A 296 -1.89 9.00 12.73
C GLY A 296 -0.57 9.53 12.17
N GLN A 297 0.35 9.95 13.03
CA GLN A 297 1.66 10.47 12.59
C GLN A 297 2.55 9.35 12.02
N ALA A 298 2.55 8.19 12.67
CA ALA A 298 3.25 7.01 12.19
C ALA A 298 2.70 6.54 10.83
N GLU A 299 1.38 6.53 10.65
CA GLU A 299 0.75 6.16 9.37
C GLU A 299 1.20 7.11 8.27
N MET A 300 1.19 8.41 8.54
CA MET A 300 1.62 9.43 7.59
C MET A 300 3.10 9.27 7.20
N LEU A 301 3.98 9.09 8.17
CA LEU A 301 5.40 8.85 7.94
C LEU A 301 5.63 7.61 7.06
N VAL A 302 5.05 6.46 7.43
CA VAL A 302 5.27 5.20 6.69
C VAL A 302 4.64 5.26 5.30
N THR A 303 3.47 5.90 5.15
CA THR A 303 2.83 6.10 3.84
C THR A 303 3.72 6.91 2.90
N ALA A 304 4.32 7.98 3.41
CA ALA A 304 5.22 8.83 2.64
C ALA A 304 6.53 8.09 2.28
N LEU A 305 7.16 7.41 3.24
CA LEU A 305 8.38 6.60 2.99
C LEU A 305 8.14 5.53 1.92
N ALA A 306 7.00 4.84 1.99
CA ALA A 306 6.58 3.82 1.03
C ALA A 306 6.16 4.39 -0.35
N GLY A 307 6.02 5.71 -0.50
CA GLY A 307 5.36 6.29 -1.68
C GLY A 307 3.98 5.67 -1.93
N ALA A 308 3.27 5.32 -0.87
CA ALA A 308 2.09 4.47 -0.96
C ALA A 308 0.85 5.21 -1.46
N TYR A 309 0.93 6.51 -1.70
CA TYR A 309 -0.16 7.27 -2.29
C TYR A 309 -0.35 6.98 -3.78
N VAL A 310 -1.60 7.07 -4.26
CA VAL A 310 -1.95 6.80 -5.66
C VAL A 310 -1.19 7.69 -6.65
N PHE A 311 -0.92 8.94 -6.30
CA PHE A 311 -0.15 9.87 -7.14
C PHE A 311 1.37 9.60 -7.12
N GLN A 312 1.86 8.80 -6.17
CA GLN A 312 3.24 8.32 -6.06
C GLN A 312 3.42 6.87 -6.57
N GLY A 313 2.36 6.25 -7.11
CA GLY A 313 2.39 4.88 -7.61
C GLY A 313 2.01 3.80 -6.59
N GLY A 314 1.42 4.18 -5.45
CA GLY A 314 0.87 3.28 -4.44
C GLY A 314 -0.66 3.11 -4.50
N PHE A 315 -1.25 2.54 -3.45
CA PHE A 315 -2.69 2.23 -3.34
C PHE A 315 -3.51 3.22 -2.49
N ASN A 316 -2.89 4.07 -1.67
CA ASN A 316 -3.58 5.01 -0.79
C ASN A 316 -4.20 6.16 -1.60
N CYS A 317 -5.53 6.15 -1.74
CA CYS A 317 -6.29 7.25 -2.37
C CYS A 317 -6.65 8.38 -1.40
N ARG A 318 -6.55 8.13 -0.09
CA ARG A 318 -6.85 9.09 0.97
C ARG A 318 -5.56 9.49 1.67
N GLU A 319 -5.53 10.74 2.12
CA GLU A 319 -4.45 11.25 2.96
C GLU A 319 -4.35 10.44 4.26
N ALA A 320 -3.13 10.15 4.66
CA ALA A 320 -2.85 9.43 5.89
C ALA A 320 -2.95 10.34 7.13
N GLY A 321 -3.00 9.72 8.30
CA GLY A 321 -2.97 10.43 9.57
C GLY A 321 -4.31 11.01 10.02
N GLY A 322 -5.42 10.50 9.46
CA GLY A 322 -6.77 10.78 9.96
C GLY A 322 -7.16 9.94 11.19
N ALA A 323 -6.36 8.93 11.54
CA ALA A 323 -6.60 8.11 12.72
C ALA A 323 -6.23 8.89 13.99
N SER A 324 -7.19 8.99 14.92
CA SER A 324 -6.91 9.41 16.30
C SER A 324 -6.71 8.17 17.17
N ASP A 325 -5.89 8.26 18.22
CA ASP A 325 -5.74 7.18 19.20
C ASP A 325 -6.81 7.21 20.30
N ARG A 326 -7.77 8.14 20.22
CA ARG A 326 -8.78 8.31 21.25
C ARG A 326 -9.56 7.01 21.47
N PRO A 327 -9.52 6.42 22.66
CA PRO A 327 -10.39 5.30 23.02
C PRO A 327 -11.82 5.85 23.08
N GLY A 328 -12.59 5.71 22.01
CA GLY A 328 -13.94 6.27 21.94
C GLY A 328 -14.64 6.19 20.59
N ALA A 329 -13.92 5.97 19.49
CA ALA A 329 -14.52 5.83 18.17
C ALA A 329 -14.27 4.44 17.56
N ALA A 330 -14.75 3.38 18.22
CA ALA A 330 -15.41 2.23 17.60
C ALA A 330 -15.88 1.22 18.66
N ILE A 331 -17.11 0.73 18.45
CA ILE A 331 -17.72 -0.50 18.97
C ILE A 331 -18.31 -0.45 20.40
N HIS A 332 -19.60 -0.10 20.47
CA HIS A 332 -20.52 -0.73 21.43
C HIS A 332 -20.59 -2.23 21.11
N THR A 333 -19.69 -3.01 21.68
CA THR A 333 -19.94 -4.43 21.98
C THR A 333 -19.70 -4.60 23.46
N ARG A 334 -20.80 -4.53 24.22
CA ARG A 334 -20.85 -5.05 25.58
C ARG A 334 -20.46 -6.53 25.53
N HIS A 335 -19.24 -6.84 25.93
CA HIS A 335 -18.97 -8.10 26.60
C HIS A 335 -18.75 -7.77 28.08
N SER A 336 -19.88 -7.72 28.79
CA SER A 336 -19.88 -7.81 30.24
C SER A 336 -19.32 -9.17 30.63
N TYR A 337 -18.08 -9.19 31.09
CA TYR A 337 -17.62 -10.26 31.96
C TYR A 337 -18.47 -10.18 33.24
N SER A 338 -19.32 -11.19 33.47
CA SER A 338 -19.94 -11.38 34.77
C SER A 338 -18.86 -11.82 35.74
N SER A 339 -18.51 -10.97 36.70
CA SER A 339 -17.77 -11.39 37.87
C SER A 339 -18.62 -12.38 38.67
N GLU A 340 -18.02 -13.53 38.92
CA GLU A 340 -18.51 -14.55 39.84
C GLU A 340 -18.81 -13.95 41.21
N LYS A 341 -19.97 -14.30 41.74
CA LYS A 341 -20.30 -14.10 43.15
C LYS A 341 -19.40 -15.00 43.99
N ILE A 342 -18.47 -14.40 44.70
CA ILE A 342 -17.89 -15.01 45.91
C ILE A 342 -18.84 -14.64 47.06
N SER A 343 -19.68 -15.59 47.49
CA SER A 343 -20.43 -15.50 48.73
C SER A 343 -19.58 -16.02 49.89
N LYS A 344 -19.56 -15.26 50.98
CA LYS A 344 -19.22 -15.74 52.33
C LYS A 344 -20.34 -16.62 52.87
#